data_AF-A0A949PNB9-F1
#
_entry.id   AF-A0A949PNB9-F1
#
_cell.length_a   1.000
_cell.length_b   1.000
_cell.length_c   1.000
_cell.angle_alpha   90.00
_cell.angle_beta   90.00
_cell.angle_gamma   90.00
#
_symmetry.space_group_name_H-M   'P 1'
#
loop_
_entity.id
_entity.type
_entity.pdbx_description
1 polymer ?
#
loop_
_entity_poly.entity_id
_entity_poly.type
_entity_poly.pdbx_seq_one_letter_code
_entity_poly.pdbx_strand_id
1 'polypeptide(L)'
;MTTKAKGPAEAATSTPSHVSTQAIGLENMETNTTPSAKRPDVSLLERATKANESASTAFAIIQICRAAAEFADDQPDYNLGRDVPANISVALKHVNDLVLDMTDVVERVLRMERA
;
A
#
# COMPACT_ATOMS: atom_id res chain seq x y z
N MET A 1 -5.55 -55.46 -16.60
CA MET A 1 -4.49 -56.49 -16.50
C MET A 1 -4.01 -56.74 -17.92
N THR A 2 -2.78 -56.52 -18.37
CA THR A 2 -1.44 -56.70 -17.79
C THR A 2 -0.42 -55.79 -18.51
N THR A 3 0.56 -55.34 -17.74
CA THR A 3 1.78 -54.60 -18.12
C THR A 3 2.73 -55.39 -19.02
N LYS A 4 3.49 -54.71 -19.90
CA LYS A 4 4.79 -55.19 -20.37
C LYS A 4 5.85 -54.12 -20.15
N ALA A 5 6.81 -54.46 -19.30
CA ALA A 5 8.02 -53.71 -18.99
C ALA A 5 9.08 -53.90 -20.09
N LYS A 6 9.94 -52.89 -20.25
CA LYS A 6 11.28 -53.04 -20.83
C LYS A 6 12.20 -52.00 -20.18
N GLY A 7 13.05 -52.45 -19.26
CA GLY A 7 14.36 -51.83 -19.01
C GLY A 7 15.45 -52.69 -19.67
N PRO A 8 16.74 -52.53 -19.30
CA PRO A 8 17.46 -51.31 -18.95
C PRO A 8 18.70 -51.13 -19.85
N ALA A 9 19.35 -49.97 -19.79
CA ALA A 9 20.76 -49.84 -20.18
C ALA A 9 21.44 -48.88 -19.20
N GLU A 10 22.27 -49.47 -18.34
CA GLU A 10 23.25 -48.81 -17.48
C GLU A 10 24.30 -48.07 -18.33
N ALA A 11 24.82 -46.94 -17.84
CA ALA A 11 26.17 -46.93 -17.24
C ALA A 11 26.64 -45.51 -16.88
N ALA A 12 27.05 -45.39 -15.61
CA ALA A 12 28.13 -44.56 -15.07
C ALA A 12 27.95 -43.02 -15.08
N THR A 13 28.20 -42.30 -13.98
CA THR A 13 29.40 -42.42 -13.15
C THR A 13 29.17 -41.76 -11.78
N SER A 14 29.48 -42.48 -10.71
CA SER A 14 29.60 -41.97 -9.35
C SER A 14 30.84 -41.10 -9.18
N THR A 15 30.74 -39.99 -8.45
CA THR A 15 31.85 -39.48 -7.63
C THR A 15 31.31 -38.96 -6.29
N PRO A 16 31.85 -39.45 -5.16
CA PRO A 16 31.64 -38.84 -3.85
C PRO A 16 32.83 -37.94 -3.45
N SER A 17 32.65 -37.20 -2.36
CA SER A 17 33.65 -36.39 -1.63
C SER A 17 33.80 -34.97 -2.18
N HIS A 18 33.73 -33.89 -1.40
CA HIS A 18 34.18 -33.71 -0.03
C HIS A 18 33.38 -32.52 0.56
N VAL A 19 32.80 -32.66 1.76
CA VAL A 19 32.50 -31.48 2.57
C VAL A 19 33.85 -30.90 2.98
N SER A 20 34.18 -29.71 2.49
CA SER A 20 35.27 -28.90 3.01
C SER A 20 34.64 -27.64 3.57
N THR A 21 34.35 -27.65 4.87
CA THR A 21 33.99 -26.44 5.60
C THR A 21 35.27 -25.62 5.75
N GLN A 22 35.59 -24.80 4.75
CA GLN A 22 36.50 -23.69 4.97
C GLN A 22 35.68 -22.57 5.61
N ALA A 23 35.96 -22.31 6.89
CA ALA A 23 35.62 -21.04 7.50
C ALA A 23 36.46 -19.97 6.79
N ILE A 24 35.85 -19.23 5.86
CA ILE A 24 36.49 -18.10 5.21
C ILE A 24 35.77 -16.84 5.68
N GLY A 25 36.50 -16.07 6.49
CA GLY A 25 36.56 -14.61 6.45
C GLY A 25 35.24 -13.87 6.46
N LEU A 26 34.91 -13.32 7.62
CA LEU A 26 33.95 -12.24 7.77
C LEU A 26 34.58 -10.94 7.22
N GLU A 27 34.86 -10.86 5.93
CA GLU A 27 35.56 -9.71 5.35
C GLU A 27 34.88 -9.26 4.06
N ASN A 28 34.25 -8.09 4.17
CA ASN A 28 33.71 -7.26 3.09
C ASN A 28 32.41 -7.75 2.45
N MET A 29 31.32 -7.68 3.22
CA MET A 29 30.01 -7.42 2.63
C MET A 29 30.03 -6.00 2.05
N GLU A 30 30.41 -5.87 0.77
CA GLU A 30 30.17 -4.64 0.03
C GLU A 30 28.68 -4.35 0.08
N THR A 31 28.30 -3.34 0.86
CA THR A 31 26.98 -2.73 0.80
C THR A 31 26.89 -2.05 -0.55
N ASN A 32 26.53 -2.81 -1.59
CA ASN A 32 26.17 -2.27 -2.87
C ASN A 32 24.81 -1.56 -2.71
N THR A 33 24.82 -0.41 -2.03
CA THR A 33 23.71 0.52 -2.02
C THR A 33 23.66 1.11 -3.41
N THR A 34 22.93 0.44 -4.31
CA THR A 34 22.40 1.08 -5.51
C THR A 34 21.80 2.41 -5.05
N PRO A 35 22.19 3.57 -5.61
CA PRO A 35 21.61 4.83 -5.20
C PRO A 35 20.10 4.73 -5.46
N SER A 36 19.31 4.53 -4.40
CA SER A 36 17.88 4.73 -4.46
C SER A 36 17.72 6.17 -4.92
N ALA A 37 17.11 6.36 -6.08
CA ALA A 37 16.94 7.66 -6.70
C ALA A 37 16.57 8.67 -5.61
N LYS A 38 17.49 9.60 -5.30
CA LYS A 38 17.26 10.64 -4.29
C LYS A 38 15.93 11.28 -4.67
N ARG A 39 14.87 11.02 -3.89
CA ARG A 39 13.62 11.76 -4.05
C ARG A 39 14.00 13.23 -3.94
N PRO A 40 13.51 14.09 -4.86
CA PRO A 40 13.81 15.50 -4.79
C PRO A 40 13.45 16.01 -3.39
N ASP A 41 14.33 16.81 -2.79
CA ASP A 41 14.09 17.48 -1.51
C ASP A 41 13.02 18.55 -1.71
N VAL A 42 11.77 18.10 -1.77
CA VAL A 42 10.59 18.96 -1.74
C VAL A 42 10.50 19.56 -0.34
N SER A 43 10.41 20.88 -0.25
CA SER A 43 10.36 21.59 1.03
C SER A 43 9.16 21.14 1.89
N LEU A 44 9.28 21.22 3.22
CA LEU A 44 8.17 20.89 4.12
C LEU A 44 6.92 21.74 3.81
N LEU A 45 7.12 23.01 3.47
CA LEU A 45 6.08 23.93 3.04
C LEU A 45 5.33 23.46 1.78
N GLU A 46 6.03 23.01 0.75
CA GLU A 46 5.42 22.47 -0.47
C GLU A 46 4.66 21.16 -0.19
N ARG A 47 5.22 20.28 0.63
CA ARG A 47 4.55 19.03 1.04
C ARG A 47 3.27 19.31 1.82
N ALA A 48 3.32 20.25 2.76
CA ALA A 48 2.17 20.65 3.56
C ALA A 48 1.10 21.33 2.70
N THR A 49 1.49 22.18 1.75
CA THR A 49 0.54 22.83 0.82
C THR A 49 -0.19 21.78 -0.03
N LYS A 50 0.56 20.84 -0.61
CA LYS A 50 -0.02 19.74 -1.40
C LYS A 50 -0.91 18.83 -0.56
N ALA A 51 -0.53 18.53 0.68
CA ALA A 51 -1.33 17.75 1.60
C ALA A 51 -2.66 18.46 1.93
N ASN A 52 -2.63 19.78 2.11
CA ASN A 52 -3.82 20.59 2.38
C ASN A 52 -4.82 20.59 1.22
N GLU A 53 -4.32 20.73 -0.01
CA GLU A 53 -5.15 20.64 -1.23
C GLU A 53 -5.77 19.25 -1.40
N SER A 54 -4.97 18.21 -1.12
CA SER A 54 -5.43 16.82 -1.21
C SER A 54 -6.49 16.51 -0.14
N ALA A 55 -6.30 17.00 1.08
CA ALA A 55 -7.24 16.84 2.18
C ALA A 55 -8.57 17.56 1.89
N SER A 56 -8.52 18.78 1.35
CA SER A 56 -9.71 19.53 0.92
C SER A 56 -10.50 18.79 -0.16
N THR A 57 -9.80 18.19 -1.12
CA THR A 57 -10.42 17.38 -2.19
C THR A 57 -11.05 16.11 -1.63
N ALA A 58 -10.33 15.41 -0.74
CA ALA A 58 -10.83 14.20 -0.08
C ALA A 58 -12.10 14.49 0.73
N PHE A 59 -12.12 15.58 1.49
CA PHE A 59 -13.27 16.05 2.24
C PHE A 59 -14.51 16.24 1.35
N ALA A 60 -14.35 16.92 0.21
CA ALA A 60 -15.45 17.13 -0.73
C ALA A 60 -16.01 15.81 -1.30
N ILE A 61 -15.13 14.87 -1.68
CA ILE A 61 -15.54 13.56 -2.20
C ILE A 61 -16.29 12.74 -1.14
N ILE A 62 -15.79 12.72 0.09
CA ILE A 62 -16.41 11.98 1.20
C ILE A 62 -17.83 12.50 1.45
N GLN A 63 -18.02 13.82 1.43
CA GLN A 63 -19.33 14.44 1.62
C GLN A 63 -20.31 14.04 0.50
N ILE A 64 -19.85 13.98 -0.75
CA ILE A 64 -20.67 13.51 -1.89
C ILE A 64 -21.03 12.05 -1.73
N CYS A 65 -20.05 11.18 -1.43
CA CYS A 65 -20.29 9.75 -1.22
C CYS A 65 -21.27 9.51 -0.06
N ARG A 66 -21.17 10.32 1.00
CA ARG A 66 -22.05 10.20 2.17
C ARG A 66 -23.47 10.61 1.81
N ALA A 67 -23.65 11.73 1.11
CA ALA A 67 -24.97 12.16 0.65
C ALA A 67 -25.61 11.13 -0.30
N ALA A 68 -24.83 10.52 -1.19
CA ALA A 68 -25.30 9.46 -2.07
C ALA A 68 -25.70 8.20 -1.30
N ALA A 69 -24.95 7.84 -0.25
CA ALA A 69 -25.28 6.71 0.61
C ALA A 69 -26.54 6.96 1.44
N GLU A 70 -26.68 8.14 2.06
CA GLU A 70 -27.89 8.54 2.79
C GLU A 70 -29.12 8.52 1.87
N PHE A 71 -28.99 9.01 0.63
CA PHE A 71 -30.06 8.92 -0.37
C PHE A 71 -30.44 7.48 -0.74
N ALA A 72 -29.45 6.60 -0.89
CA ALA A 72 -29.69 5.19 -1.19
C ALA A 72 -30.41 4.48 -0.04
N ASP A 73 -30.05 4.79 1.22
CA ASP A 73 -30.71 4.26 2.42
C ASP A 73 -32.19 4.73 2.51
N ASP A 74 -32.48 5.97 2.11
CA ASP A 74 -33.84 6.56 2.14
C ASP A 74 -34.75 6.10 0.99
N GLN A 75 -34.20 5.44 -0.03
CA GLN A 75 -34.93 5.01 -1.24
C GLN A 75 -34.82 3.49 -1.43
N PRO A 76 -35.64 2.68 -0.71
CA PRO A 76 -35.53 1.22 -0.72
C PRO A 76 -35.78 0.57 -2.10
N ASP A 77 -36.48 1.26 -3.01
CA ASP A 77 -36.72 0.82 -4.39
C ASP A 77 -35.65 1.29 -5.39
N TYR A 78 -34.63 2.04 -4.92
CA TYR A 78 -33.55 2.50 -5.76
C TYR A 78 -32.58 1.35 -6.05
N ASN A 79 -32.77 0.70 -7.20
CA ASN A 79 -32.01 -0.49 -7.60
C ASN A 79 -30.48 -0.31 -7.57
N LEU A 80 -29.97 0.88 -7.84
CA LEU A 80 -28.54 1.20 -7.77
C LEU A 80 -28.02 1.35 -6.33
N GLY A 81 -28.90 1.68 -5.38
CA GLY A 81 -28.61 1.75 -3.95
C GLY A 81 -28.49 0.37 -3.29
N ARG A 82 -28.97 -0.68 -3.95
CA ARG A 82 -29.04 -2.04 -3.41
C ARG A 82 -27.66 -2.67 -3.14
N ASP A 83 -26.65 -2.23 -3.90
CA ASP A 83 -25.25 -2.67 -3.74
C ASP A 83 -24.46 -1.79 -2.77
N VAL A 84 -25.05 -0.69 -2.29
CA VAL A 84 -24.41 0.20 -1.31
C VAL A 84 -24.40 -0.51 0.06
N PRO A 85 -23.23 -0.73 0.67
CA PRO A 85 -23.17 -1.42 1.96
C PRO A 85 -23.90 -0.62 3.05
N ALA A 86 -24.71 -1.32 3.84
CA ALA A 86 -25.33 -0.74 5.01
C ALA A 86 -24.27 -0.10 5.93
N ASN A 87 -24.57 1.09 6.47
CA ASN A 87 -23.68 1.88 7.32
C ASN A 87 -22.45 2.51 6.63
N ILE A 88 -22.34 2.49 5.30
CA ILE A 88 -21.24 3.17 4.61
C ILE A 88 -21.25 4.69 4.88
N SER A 89 -22.42 5.30 5.08
CA SER A 89 -22.58 6.69 5.48
C SER A 89 -21.88 7.00 6.82
N VAL A 90 -21.95 6.08 7.78
CA VAL A 90 -21.26 6.16 9.08
C VAL A 90 -19.75 6.01 8.91
N ALA A 91 -19.30 5.06 8.09
CA ALA A 91 -17.88 4.90 7.80
C ALA A 91 -17.31 6.16 7.11
N LEU A 92 -18.02 6.71 6.13
CA LEU A 92 -17.65 7.94 5.45
C LEU A 92 -17.59 9.14 6.40
N LYS A 93 -18.50 9.21 7.38
CA LYS A 93 -18.42 10.22 8.45
C LYS A 93 -17.12 10.10 9.26
N HIS A 94 -16.71 8.89 9.65
CA HIS A 94 -15.44 8.72 10.38
C HIS A 94 -14.21 9.09 9.54
N VAL A 95 -14.22 8.77 8.24
CA VAL A 95 -13.15 9.20 7.33
C VAL A 95 -13.15 10.74 7.20
N ASN A 96 -14.33 11.37 7.16
CA ASN A 96 -14.46 12.82 7.14
C ASN A 96 -13.82 13.47 8.37
N ASP A 97 -14.12 12.95 9.57
CA ASP A 97 -13.57 13.44 10.83
C ASP A 97 -12.04 13.30 10.86
N LEU A 98 -11.50 12.18 10.37
CA LEU A 98 -10.06 11.97 10.25
C LEU A 98 -9.39 12.97 9.28
N VAL A 99 -10.02 13.26 8.15
CA VAL A 99 -9.50 14.24 7.18
C VAL A 99 -9.49 15.64 7.77
N LEU A 100 -10.50 16.00 8.59
CA LEU A 100 -10.52 17.27 9.32
C LEU A 100 -9.35 17.36 10.31
N ASP A 101 -9.13 16.32 11.13
CA ASP A 101 -8.02 16.27 12.08
C ASP A 101 -6.65 16.40 11.36
N MET A 102 -6.49 15.73 10.21
CA MET A 102 -5.27 15.84 9.40
C MET A 102 -5.09 17.25 8.82
N THR A 103 -6.17 17.90 8.42
CA THR A 103 -6.14 19.27 7.89
C THR A 103 -5.68 20.25 8.97
N ASP A 104 -6.19 20.13 10.19
CA ASP A 104 -5.77 20.97 11.34
C ASP A 104 -4.27 20.85 11.62
N VAL A 105 -3.71 19.64 11.54
CA VAL A 105 -2.27 19.40 11.71
C VAL A 105 -1.47 20.04 10.57
N VAL A 106 -1.91 19.86 9.33
CA VAL A 106 -1.24 20.43 8.15
C VAL A 106 -1.27 21.96 8.18
N GLU A 107 -2.40 22.56 8.52
CA GLU A 107 -2.51 24.01 8.69
C GLU A 107 -1.58 24.55 9.77
N ARG A 108 -1.42 23.83 10.88
CA ARG A 108 -0.50 24.22 11.94
C ARG A 108 0.94 24.23 11.43
N VAL A 109 1.35 23.19 10.69
CA VAL A 109 2.68 23.14 10.05
C VAL A 109 2.86 24.30 9.08
N LEU A 110 1.86 24.58 8.23
CA LEU A 110 1.90 25.70 7.28
C LEU A 110 2.08 27.06 7.97
N ARG A 111 1.42 27.26 9.13
CA ARG A 111 1.58 28.49 9.92
C ARG A 111 2.97 28.59 10.53
N MET A 112 3.53 27.49 11.02
CA MET A 112 4.86 27.45 11.63
C MET A 112 5.98 27.69 10.60
N GLU A 113 5.86 27.13 9.40
CA GLU A 113 6.85 27.30 8.32
C GLU A 113 6.81 28.68 7.66
N ARG A 114 5.71 29.44 7.84
CA ARG A 114 5.53 30.80 7.29
C ARG A 114 5.91 31.93 8.27
N ALA A 115 6.11 31.61 9.55
CA ALA A 115 6.42 32.58 10.61
C ALA A 115 7.93 32.81 10.74
#